data_AF-A0A7J7GG78-F1
#
_entry.id   AF-A0A7J7GG78-F1
#
_cell.length_a   1.000
_cell.length_b   1.000
_cell.length_c   1.000
_cell.angle_alpha   90.00
_cell.angle_beta   90.00
_cell.angle_gamma   90.00
#
_symmetry.space_group_name_H-M   'P 1'
#
loop_
_entity.id
_entity.type
_entity.pdbx_description
1 polymer ?
#
loop_
_entity_poly.entity_id
_entity_poly.type
_entity_poly.pdbx_seq_one_letter_code
_entity_poly.pdbx_strand_id
1 'polypeptide(L)'
;MVGKPYGYHNPIFSWIDTIDGNYPPPLDAHVVASVMTVWNNVQPDYAANMWNEALNKRLGTKGLDLPEILVEAERRGSSFDELLTIPKQDDWTYTDGKSTSCVVFILEMHKEAGLFDPIANSIQVTEFTVSLL
;
A
#
# COMPACT_ATOMS: atom_id res chain seq x y z
N MET A 1 -20.93 -0.62 9.60
CA MET A 1 -19.91 0.43 9.34
C MET A 1 -20.59 1.73 8.94
N VAL A 2 -21.20 2.45 9.89
CA VAL A 2 -21.75 3.79 9.63
C VAL A 2 -20.70 4.80 10.08
N GLY A 3 -20.13 5.56 9.14
CA GLY A 3 -19.25 6.70 9.45
C GLY A 3 -17.74 6.47 9.45
N LYS A 4 -17.21 5.36 8.89
CA LYS A 4 -15.75 5.23 8.64
C LYS A 4 -15.40 5.76 7.24
N PRO A 5 -14.23 6.40 7.06
CA PRO A 5 -13.80 6.90 5.75
C PRO A 5 -13.67 5.76 4.74
N TYR A 6 -13.97 6.07 3.47
CA TYR A 6 -13.77 5.13 2.36
C TYR A 6 -12.29 4.71 2.30
N GLY A 7 -12.00 3.43 2.05
CA GLY A 7 -10.64 2.89 2.05
C GLY A 7 -9.77 3.36 0.88
N TYR A 8 -9.41 4.65 0.82
CA TYR A 8 -8.57 5.22 -0.24
C TYR A 8 -7.12 4.73 -0.20
N HIS A 9 -6.64 4.27 0.96
CA HIS A 9 -5.32 3.63 1.06
C HIS A 9 -5.23 2.32 0.25
N ASN A 10 -6.35 1.68 -0.12
CA ASN A 10 -6.35 0.47 -0.96
C ASN A 10 -5.94 0.76 -2.42
N PRO A 11 -6.67 1.60 -3.18
CA PRO A 11 -6.40 1.80 -4.61
C PRO A 11 -5.07 2.48 -4.92
N ILE A 12 -4.47 3.20 -3.97
CA ILE A 12 -3.24 3.97 -4.22
C ILE A 12 -2.03 3.06 -4.52
N PHE A 13 -2.01 1.83 -4.00
CA PHE A 13 -0.88 0.92 -4.19
C PHE A 13 -1.25 -0.34 -4.99
N SER A 14 -2.54 -0.64 -5.16
CA SER A 14 -3.05 -1.86 -5.81
C SER A 14 -2.73 -2.04 -7.31
N TRP A 15 -1.89 -1.18 -7.88
CA TRP A 15 -1.53 -1.15 -9.30
C TRP A 15 0.00 -1.18 -9.48
N ILE A 16 0.77 -1.25 -8.39
CA ILE A 16 2.22 -1.35 -8.36
C ILE A 16 2.57 -2.55 -7.46
N ASP A 17 2.36 -3.76 -7.97
CA ASP A 17 2.52 -5.02 -7.24
C ASP A 17 3.84 -5.74 -7.56
N THR A 18 4.58 -5.25 -8.55
CA THR A 18 5.83 -5.84 -9.04
C THR A 18 6.92 -4.79 -9.24
N ILE A 19 8.19 -5.21 -9.27
CA ILE A 19 9.33 -4.31 -9.54
C ILE A 19 9.25 -3.75 -10.97
N ASP A 20 8.82 -4.59 -11.92
CA ASP A 20 8.66 -4.25 -13.33
C ASP A 20 7.38 -4.88 -13.92
N GLY A 21 6.95 -4.39 -15.10
CA GLY A 21 5.80 -4.97 -15.79
C GLY A 21 4.43 -4.54 -15.26
N ASN A 22 4.36 -3.53 -14.38
CA ASN A 22 3.11 -2.96 -13.91
C ASN A 22 2.30 -2.30 -15.04
N TYR A 23 0.97 -2.27 -14.89
CA TYR A 23 0.05 -1.67 -15.87
C TYR A 23 -0.48 -0.31 -15.40
N PRO A 24 -0.63 0.68 -16.31
CA PRO A 24 -0.31 0.64 -17.74
C PRO A 24 1.20 0.84 -18.00
N PRO A 25 1.82 0.15 -18.98
CA PRO A 25 3.21 0.43 -19.36
C PRO A 25 3.38 1.87 -19.89
N PRO A 26 4.52 2.56 -19.64
CA PRO A 26 5.66 2.15 -18.82
C PRO A 26 5.52 2.66 -17.37
N LEU A 27 4.85 1.90 -16.51
CA LEU A 27 4.76 2.22 -15.09
C LEU A 27 5.92 1.56 -14.33
N ASP A 28 6.92 2.36 -13.99
CA ASP A 28 8.04 1.97 -13.12
C ASP A 28 8.08 2.81 -11.84
N ALA A 29 8.81 2.33 -10.84
CA ALA A 29 8.89 2.99 -9.53
C ALA A 29 9.54 4.38 -9.57
N HIS A 30 10.38 4.69 -10.56
CA HIS A 30 10.94 6.04 -10.71
C HIS A 30 9.89 7.04 -11.17
N VAL A 31 8.99 6.64 -12.07
CA VAL A 31 7.83 7.47 -12.44
C VAL A 31 6.96 7.73 -11.21
N VAL A 32 6.69 6.70 -10.42
CA VAL A 32 5.90 6.82 -9.18
C VAL A 32 6.58 7.74 -8.17
N ALA A 33 7.88 7.53 -7.91
CA ALA A 33 8.67 8.37 -7.02
C ALA A 33 8.69 9.83 -7.48
N SER A 34 8.80 10.08 -8.79
CA SER A 34 8.77 11.42 -9.37
C SER A 34 7.42 12.09 -9.13
N VAL A 35 6.32 11.40 -9.39
CA VAL A 35 4.96 11.90 -9.14
C VAL A 35 4.74 12.20 -7.66
N MET A 36 5.11 11.26 -6.78
CA MET A 36 5.00 11.45 -5.33
C MET A 36 5.84 12.64 -4.86
N THR A 37 7.06 12.82 -5.40
CA THR A 37 7.94 13.94 -5.06
C THR A 37 7.35 15.28 -5.49
N VAL A 38 6.87 15.39 -6.74
CA VAL A 38 6.23 16.61 -7.23
C VAL A 38 5.00 16.93 -6.38
N TRP A 39 4.15 15.94 -6.11
CA TRP A 39 2.95 16.14 -5.32
C TRP A 39 3.23 16.52 -3.86
N ASN A 40 4.27 15.94 -3.26
CA ASN A 40 4.73 16.29 -1.91
C ASN A 40 5.17 17.76 -1.81
N ASN A 41 5.65 18.35 -2.90
CA ASN A 41 5.99 19.77 -2.96
C ASN A 41 4.76 20.67 -3.25
N VAL A 42 3.79 20.19 -4.03
CA VAL A 42 2.62 20.99 -4.45
C VAL A 42 1.48 20.96 -3.42
N GLN A 43 1.25 19.83 -2.75
CA GLN A 43 0.20 19.61 -1.74
C GLN A 43 0.72 18.74 -0.58
N PRO A 44 1.62 19.26 0.27
CA PRO A 44 2.33 18.47 1.30
C PRO A 44 1.39 17.80 2.31
N ASP A 45 0.38 18.51 2.81
CA ASP A 45 -0.56 17.97 3.81
C ASP A 45 -1.40 16.82 3.24
N TYR A 46 -1.77 16.90 1.96
CA TYR A 46 -2.54 15.85 1.30
C TYR A 46 -1.66 14.65 0.92
N ALA A 47 -0.46 14.91 0.40
CA ALA A 47 0.56 13.91 0.11
C ALA A 47 0.87 13.03 1.35
N ALA A 48 1.12 13.68 2.49
CA ALA A 48 1.45 13.00 3.73
C ALA A 48 0.31 12.04 4.17
N ASN A 49 -0.94 12.46 4.01
CA ASN A 49 -2.10 11.63 4.32
C ASN A 49 -2.31 10.46 3.34
N MET A 50 -1.83 10.57 2.10
CA MET A 50 -2.04 9.55 1.07
C MET A 50 -1.06 8.37 1.15
N TRP A 51 0.24 8.64 1.37
CA TRP A 51 1.26 7.60 1.27
C TRP A 51 2.16 7.43 2.50
N ASN A 52 2.39 8.46 3.33
CA ASN A 52 3.40 8.34 4.39
C ASN A 52 3.05 7.23 5.39
N GLU A 53 1.81 7.18 5.88
CA GLU A 53 1.41 6.14 6.82
C GLU A 53 1.51 4.74 6.20
N ALA A 54 1.08 4.60 4.94
CA ALA A 54 1.11 3.32 4.22
C ALA A 54 2.55 2.85 3.96
N LEU A 55 3.45 3.74 3.55
CA LEU A 55 4.87 3.44 3.33
C LEU A 55 5.60 3.14 4.65
N ASN A 56 5.30 3.89 5.72
CA ASN A 56 5.82 3.59 7.05
C ASN A 56 5.38 2.20 7.53
N LYS A 57 4.13 1.79 7.29
CA LYS A 57 3.66 0.43 7.61
C LYS A 57 4.45 -0.65 6.86
N ARG A 58 4.70 -0.46 5.56
CA ARG A 58 5.52 -1.36 4.72
C ARG A 58 6.96 -1.46 5.23
N LEU A 59 7.53 -0.33 5.64
CA LEU A 59 8.89 -0.25 6.17
C LEU A 59 8.99 -0.67 7.66
N GLY A 60 7.86 -0.88 8.35
CA GLY A 60 7.83 -1.11 9.80
C GLY A 60 8.31 0.10 10.63
N THR A 61 8.17 1.31 10.12
CA THR A 61 8.52 2.58 10.80
C THR A 61 7.27 3.37 11.17
N LYS A 62 7.44 4.51 11.84
CA LYS A 62 6.34 5.44 12.16
C LYS A 62 6.84 6.89 12.06
N GLY A 63 6.02 7.75 11.46
CA GLY A 63 6.22 9.20 11.49
C GLY A 63 7.32 9.74 10.58
N LEU A 64 7.91 8.90 9.71
CA LEU A 64 8.85 9.36 8.69
C LEU A 64 8.10 10.02 7.53
N ASP A 65 8.64 11.11 7.02
CA ASP A 65 8.18 11.71 5.76
C ASP A 65 8.72 10.96 4.52
N LEU A 66 8.28 11.33 3.32
CA LEU A 66 8.67 10.62 2.10
C LEU A 66 10.21 10.62 1.88
N PRO A 67 10.92 11.75 1.95
CA PRO A 67 12.40 11.75 1.91
C PRO A 67 13.04 10.83 2.95
N GLU A 68 12.60 10.86 4.20
CA GLU A 68 13.12 10.02 5.28
C GLU A 68 12.84 8.53 5.03
N ILE A 69 11.67 8.18 4.50
CA ILE A 69 11.32 6.81 4.07
C ILE A 69 12.30 6.32 3.02
N LEU A 70 12.59 7.12 2.00
CA LEU A 70 13.50 6.75 0.92
C LEU A 70 14.92 6.47 1.44
N VAL A 71 15.43 7.35 2.30
CA VAL A 71 16.74 7.19 2.95
C VAL A 71 16.77 5.96 3.86
N GLU A 72 15.72 5.72 4.62
CA GLU A 72 15.64 4.57 5.54
C GLU A 72 15.50 3.23 4.79
N ALA A 73 14.77 3.19 3.68
CA ALA A 73 14.70 2.02 2.81
C ALA A 73 16.10 1.67 2.26
N GLU A 74 16.80 2.66 1.72
CA GLU A 74 18.17 2.48 1.20
C GLU A 74 19.14 2.04 2.30
N ARG A 75 19.04 2.64 3.50
CA ARG A 75 19.85 2.25 4.67
C ARG A 75 19.65 0.79 5.07
N ARG A 76 18.48 0.21 4.82
CA ARG A 76 18.15 -1.20 5.08
C ARG A 76 18.50 -2.12 3.92
N GLY A 77 19.09 -1.60 2.85
CA GLY A 77 19.43 -2.37 1.65
C GLY A 77 18.21 -2.75 0.81
N SER A 78 17.10 -2.02 0.96
CA SER A 78 15.90 -2.16 0.13
C SER A 78 15.81 -0.97 -0.81
N SER A 79 15.28 -1.20 -2.00
CA SER A 79 14.93 -0.17 -2.96
C SER A 79 13.50 0.35 -2.74
N PHE A 80 13.15 1.46 -3.40
CA PHE A 80 11.80 2.03 -3.30
C PHE A 80 10.77 1.19 -4.08
N ASP A 81 11.16 0.62 -5.21
CA ASP A 81 10.39 -0.38 -5.95
C ASP A 81 10.06 -1.57 -5.07
N GLU A 82 11.05 -2.20 -4.44
CA GLU A 82 10.81 -3.32 -3.52
C GLU A 82 9.86 -2.92 -2.38
N LEU A 83 10.02 -1.72 -1.82
CA LEU A 83 9.10 -1.22 -0.79
C LEU A 83 7.66 -1.14 -1.31
N LEU A 84 7.44 -0.66 -2.53
CA LEU A 84 6.11 -0.56 -3.13
C LEU A 84 5.49 -1.94 -3.40
N THR A 85 6.30 -2.96 -3.70
CA THR A 85 5.78 -4.33 -3.92
C THR A 85 5.24 -5.02 -2.67
N ILE A 86 5.51 -4.50 -1.47
CA ILE A 86 5.00 -5.08 -0.22
C ILE A 86 3.48 -4.86 -0.17
N PRO A 87 2.66 -5.93 -0.24
CA PRO A 87 1.22 -5.77 -0.20
C PRO A 87 0.78 -5.31 1.19
N LYS A 88 -0.25 -4.46 1.21
CA LYS A 88 -0.95 -4.07 2.41
C LYS A 88 -1.57 -5.29 3.07
N GLN A 89 -1.26 -5.50 4.34
CA GLN A 89 -1.80 -6.64 5.08
C GLN A 89 -3.25 -6.38 5.53
N ASP A 90 -4.06 -7.43 5.52
CA ASP A 90 -5.50 -7.39 5.83
C ASP A 90 -5.81 -6.92 7.27
N ASP A 91 -4.84 -7.07 8.18
CA ASP A 91 -4.92 -6.67 9.59
C ASP A 91 -4.45 -5.22 9.84
N TRP A 92 -3.92 -4.52 8.84
CA TRP A 92 -3.45 -3.15 9.01
C TRP A 92 -4.58 -2.16 9.30
N THR A 93 -4.43 -1.44 10.41
CA THR A 93 -5.29 -0.31 10.78
C THR A 93 -4.52 1.00 10.69
N TYR A 94 -5.09 1.98 9.99
CA TYR A 94 -4.54 3.34 9.88
C TYR A 94 -5.02 4.22 11.02
N THR A 95 -4.43 5.41 11.14
CA THR A 95 -4.87 6.45 12.08
C THR A 95 -6.33 6.84 11.89
N ASP A 96 -6.84 6.81 10.66
CA ASP A 96 -8.24 7.07 10.30
C ASP A 96 -9.13 5.81 10.30
N GLY A 97 -8.57 4.66 10.70
CA GLY A 97 -9.27 3.39 10.91
C GLY A 97 -8.89 2.31 9.90
N LYS A 98 -9.77 1.29 9.77
CA LYS A 98 -9.56 0.23 8.79
C LYS A 98 -9.89 0.79 7.41
N SER A 99 -8.95 0.68 6.49
CA SER A 99 -9.13 1.14 5.13
C SER A 99 -9.59 -0.03 4.28
N THR A 100 -10.90 -0.02 4.01
CA THR A 100 -11.64 -1.09 3.31
C THR A 100 -12.54 -0.46 2.25
N SER A 101 -12.22 -0.68 0.98
CA SER A 101 -13.11 -0.34 -0.15
C SER A 101 -14.27 -1.34 -0.28
N CYS A 102 -15.24 -1.06 -1.15
CA CYS A 102 -16.41 -1.95 -1.33
C CYS A 102 -16.00 -3.37 -1.77
N VAL A 103 -15.07 -3.49 -2.71
CA VAL A 103 -14.58 -4.78 -3.20
C VAL A 103 -13.74 -5.48 -2.13
N VAL A 104 -12.89 -4.76 -1.39
CA VAL A 104 -12.09 -5.34 -0.29
C VAL A 104 -13.01 -5.89 0.79
N PHE A 105 -14.09 -5.17 1.14
CA PHE A 105 -15.07 -5.66 2.12
C PHE A 105 -15.68 -7.01 1.70
N ILE A 106 -16.06 -7.13 0.43
CA ILE A 106 -16.60 -8.39 -0.10
C ILE A 106 -15.54 -9.49 -0.05
N LEU A 107 -14.30 -9.23 -0.47
CA LEU A 107 -13.24 -10.24 -0.49
C LEU A 107 -12.81 -10.66 0.92
N GLU A 108 -12.75 -9.74 1.88
CA GLU A 108 -12.52 -10.06 3.30
C GLU A 108 -13.60 -11.02 3.82
N MET A 109 -14.88 -10.77 3.53
CA MET A 109 -15.95 -11.69 3.92
C MET A 109 -15.81 -13.08 3.27
N HIS A 110 -15.44 -13.14 1.99
CA HIS A 110 -15.21 -14.42 1.31
C HIS A 110 -14.01 -15.17 1.90
N LYS A 111 -12.95 -14.43 2.29
CA LYS A 111 -11.77 -15.00 2.94
C LYS A 111 -12.10 -15.59 4.30
N GLU A 112 -12.83 -14.87 5.15
CA GLU A 112 -13.32 -15.37 6.44
C GLU A 112 -14.30 -16.55 6.29
N ALA A 113 -15.04 -16.62 5.17
CA ALA A 113 -15.92 -17.74 4.86
C ALA A 113 -15.17 -18.98 4.32
N GLY A 114 -13.85 -18.94 4.18
CA GLY A 114 -13.02 -20.04 3.69
C GLY A 114 -13.03 -20.22 2.18
N LEU A 115 -13.50 -19.24 1.39
CA LEU A 115 -13.53 -19.35 -0.09
C LEU A 115 -12.12 -19.55 -0.66
N PHE A 116 -11.11 -18.94 -0.04
CA PHE A 116 -9.74 -18.98 -0.50
C PHE A 116 -8.92 -20.12 0.11
N ASP A 117 -9.52 -21.06 0.85
CA ASP A 117 -8.76 -22.18 1.38
C ASP A 117 -8.28 -23.11 0.24
N PRO A 118 -7.03 -23.61 0.29
CA PRO A 118 -6.07 -23.51 1.41
C PRO A 118 -5.12 -22.31 1.35
N ILE A 119 -5.26 -21.42 0.36
CA ILE A 119 -4.32 -20.30 0.11
C ILE A 119 -4.64 -19.03 0.90
N ALA A 120 -5.64 -19.04 1.79
CA ALA A 120 -6.09 -17.87 2.53
C ALA A 120 -4.96 -17.14 3.26
N ASN A 121 -3.97 -17.87 3.78
CA ASN A 121 -2.81 -17.29 4.48
C ASN A 121 -1.77 -16.65 3.55
N SER A 122 -1.83 -16.94 2.25
CA SER A 122 -0.87 -16.45 1.24
C SER A 122 -1.43 -15.29 0.41
N ILE A 123 -2.64 -14.80 0.68
CA ILE A 123 -3.25 -13.70 -0.07
C ILE A 123 -3.56 -12.53 0.85
N GLN A 124 -3.41 -11.30 0.35
CA GLN A 124 -3.91 -10.09 1.00
C GLN A 124 -5.01 -9.50 0.12
N VAL A 125 -6.25 -9.73 0.52
CA VAL A 125 -7.42 -9.27 -0.27
C VAL A 125 -7.58 -7.75 -0.26
N THR A 126 -6.90 -7.10 0.68
CA THR A 126 -6.89 -5.66 0.87
C THR A 126 -6.16 -4.91 -0.24
N GLU A 127 -5.25 -5.58 -0.96
CA GLU A 127 -4.57 -5.03 -2.15
C GLU A 127 -4.73 -5.91 -3.40
N PHE A 128 -5.53 -6.97 -3.30
CA PHE A 128 -5.76 -7.95 -4.38
C PHE A 128 -4.50 -8.72 -4.80
N THR A 129 -3.51 -8.82 -3.90
CA THR A 129 -2.17 -9.34 -4.20
C THR A 129 -1.86 -10.58 -3.34
N VAL A 130 -1.04 -11.48 -3.89
CA VAL A 130 -0.49 -12.62 -3.17
C VAL A 130 0.66 -12.13 -2.27
N SER A 131 0.62 -12.44 -0.97
CA SER A 131 1.80 -12.27 -0.12
C SER A 131 2.78 -13.40 -0.45
N LEU A 132 3.90 -13.05 -1.10
CA LEU A 132 5.07 -13.92 -1.19
C LEU A 132 5.74 -13.97 0.19
N LEU A 133 5.14 -14.70 1.13
CA LEU A 133 5.76 -15.12 2.40
C LEU A 133 6.14 -16.60 2.30
#